data_AF-A0A8T5ND83-F1
#
_entry.id   AF-A0A8T5ND83-F1
#
_cell.length_a   1.000
_cell.length_b   1.000
_cell.length_c   1.000
_cell.angle_alpha   90.00
_cell.angle_beta   90.00
_cell.angle_gamma   90.00
#
_symmetry.space_group_name_H-M   'P 1'
#
loop_
_entity.id
_entity.type
_entity.pdbx_description
1 polymer ?
#
loop_
_entity_poly.entity_id
_entity_poly.type
_entity_poly.pdbx_seq_one_letter_code
_entity_poly.pdbx_strand_id
1 'polypeptide(L)'
;MEAVSYPLRIPKNVIDLANLRTKEEHVDKSTAIRQFLYMGARDYVLEMYQKGRISLSRAAELMDTSTFEILRLAKELKIHSGATEEQQKKSRKTAKNLVL
;
A
#
# COMPACT_ATOMS: atom_id res chain seq x y z
N MET A 1 -12.70 -10.85 23.83
CA MET A 1 -11.63 -9.87 24.08
C MET A 1 -12.29 -8.52 24.22
N GLU A 2 -12.28 -7.92 25.40
CA GLU A 2 -12.73 -6.53 25.56
C GLU A 2 -11.73 -5.60 24.88
N ALA A 3 -12.22 -4.72 24.01
CA ALA A 3 -11.38 -3.74 23.34
C ALA A 3 -10.99 -2.66 24.35
N VAL A 4 -9.73 -2.67 24.80
CA VAL A 4 -9.17 -1.59 25.60
C VAL A 4 -9.10 -0.34 24.73
N SER A 5 -9.96 0.64 25.00
CA SER A 5 -9.95 1.93 24.32
C SER A 5 -8.75 2.74 24.81
N TYR A 6 -7.66 2.71 24.05
CA TYR A 6 -6.56 3.65 24.25
C TYR A 6 -6.83 4.88 23.39
N PRO A 7 -7.03 6.08 23.96
CA PRO A 7 -7.21 7.28 23.18
C PRO A 7 -5.89 7.58 22.44
N LEU A 8 -5.86 7.19 21.16
CA LEU A 8 -4.79 7.56 20.25
C LEU A 8 -4.89 9.05 19.97
N ARG A 9 -4.14 9.84 20.73
CA ARG A 9 -4.06 11.28 20.54
C ARG A 9 -3.32 11.55 19.22
N ILE A 10 -4.03 12.13 18.25
CA ILE A 10 -3.41 12.56 17.00
C ILE A 10 -2.31 13.58 17.33
N PRO A 11 -1.06 13.35 16.88
CA PRO A 11 0.05 14.27 17.12
C PRO A 11 -0.24 15.69 16.62
N LYS A 12 0.26 16.70 17.33
CA LYS A 12 0.00 18.12 17.01
C LYS A 12 0.41 18.47 15.58
N ASN A 13 1.56 17.99 15.12
CA ASN A 13 2.05 18.21 13.76
C ASN A 13 1.08 17.67 12.68
N VAL A 14 0.42 16.54 12.91
CA VAL A 14 -0.58 15.99 11.98
C VAL A 14 -1.84 16.87 11.96
N ILE A 15 -2.24 17.40 13.13
CA ILE A 15 -3.34 18.35 13.22
C ILE A 15 -3.01 19.65 12.48
N ASP A 16 -1.78 20.15 12.61
CA ASP A 16 -1.32 21.36 11.93
C ASP A 16 -1.31 21.17 10.41
N LEU A 17 -0.88 19.99 9.91
CA LEU A 17 -0.97 19.61 8.50
C LEU A 17 -2.43 19.54 8.00
N ALA A 18 -3.35 19.00 8.80
CA ALA A 18 -4.76 18.94 8.44
C ALA A 18 -5.36 20.35 8.33
N ASN A 19 -5.00 21.26 9.24
CA ASN A 19 -5.43 22.65 9.18
C ASN A 19 -4.88 23.37 7.95
N LEU A 20 -3.63 23.08 7.54
CA LEU A 20 -3.07 23.60 6.28
C LEU A 20 -3.90 23.14 5.09
N ARG A 21 -4.15 21.83 4.97
CA ARG A 21 -4.93 21.27 3.87
C ARG A 21 -6.36 21.81 3.81
N THR A 22 -7.00 22.02 4.96
CA THR A 22 -8.32 22.67 5.03
C THR A 22 -8.30 24.07 4.43
N LYS A 23 -7.22 24.85 4.63
CA LYS A 23 -7.09 26.19 4.06
C LYS A 23 -6.82 26.18 2.56
N GLU A 24 -5.91 25.31 2.12
CA GLU A 24 -5.47 25.24 0.72
C GLU A 24 -6.50 24.57 -0.21
N GLU A 25 -7.16 23.51 0.27
CA GLU A 25 -8.04 22.67 -0.56
C GLU A 25 -9.53 22.85 -0.22
N HIS A 26 -9.87 23.74 0.70
CA HIS A 26 -11.24 24.03 1.14
C HIS A 26 -12.05 22.78 1.60
N VAL A 27 -11.36 21.80 2.19
CA VAL A 27 -11.98 20.60 2.76
C VAL A 27 -12.12 20.71 4.28
N ASP A 28 -13.14 20.07 4.85
CA ASP A 28 -13.26 20.03 6.30
C ASP A 28 -12.11 19.23 6.94
N LYS A 29 -11.82 19.54 8.20
CA LYS A 29 -10.69 18.94 8.94
C LYS A 29 -10.79 17.42 9.06
N SER A 30 -12.01 16.88 9.19
CA SER A 30 -12.19 15.43 9.29
C SER A 30 -11.89 14.74 7.96
N THR A 31 -12.23 15.37 6.85
CA THR A 31 -11.87 14.92 5.50
C THR A 31 -10.37 14.99 5.26
N ALA A 32 -9.70 16.09 5.63
CA ALA A 32 -8.24 16.20 5.51
C ALA A 32 -7.52 15.07 6.29
N ILE A 33 -7.96 14.78 7.51
CA ILE A 33 -7.40 13.68 8.32
C ILE A 33 -7.65 12.32 7.65
N ARG A 34 -8.88 12.06 7.17
CA ARG A 34 -9.19 10.80 6.46
C ARG A 34 -8.35 10.63 5.19
N GLN A 35 -8.12 11.70 4.43
CA GLN A 35 -7.27 11.66 3.25
C GLN A 35 -5.83 11.30 3.60
N PHE A 36 -5.26 11.89 4.65
CA PHE A 36 -3.92 11.50 5.13
C PHE A 36 -3.87 10.05 5.61
N LEU A 37 -4.90 9.59 6.32
CA LEU A 37 -5.00 8.20 6.73
C LEU A 37 -5.05 7.25 5.52
N TYR A 38 -5.82 7.61 4.49
CA TYR A 38 -5.91 6.83 3.24
C TYR A 38 -4.57 6.79 2.51
N MET A 39 -3.85 7.92 2.43
CA MET A 39 -2.50 7.97 1.85
C MET A 39 -1.55 7.04 2.60
N GLY A 40 -1.52 7.10 3.94
CA GLY A 40 -0.69 6.22 4.76
C GLY A 40 -1.08 4.74 4.66
N ALA A 41 -2.38 4.43 4.63
CA ALA A 41 -2.87 3.06 4.46
C ALA A 41 -2.45 2.47 3.11
N ARG A 42 -2.57 3.26 2.04
CA ARG A 42 -2.11 2.87 0.70
C ARG A 42 -0.62 2.55 0.70
N ASP A 43 0.19 3.45 1.25
CA ASP A 43 1.64 3.28 1.28
C ASP A 43 2.04 2.04 2.11
N TYR A 44 1.36 1.80 3.24
CA TYR A 44 1.56 0.60 4.05
C TYR A 44 1.21 -0.70 3.31
N VAL A 45 0.08 -0.74 2.58
CA VAL A 45 -0.29 -1.93 1.79
C VAL A 45 0.73 -2.21 0.69
N LEU A 46 1.19 -1.17 -0.02
CA LEU A 46 2.21 -1.31 -1.06
C LEU A 46 3.56 -1.76 -0.51
N GLU A 47 3.95 -1.30 0.68
CA GLU A 47 5.14 -1.76 1.39
C GLU A 47 5.02 -3.25 1.77
N MET A 48 3.87 -3.69 2.29
CA MET A 48 3.64 -5.10 2.62
C MET A 48 3.69 -5.98 1.37
N TYR A 49 3.15 -5.50 0.25
CA TYR A 49 3.24 -6.18 -1.04
C TYR A 49 4.69 -6.27 -1.53
N GLN A 50 5.44 -5.17 -1.50
CA GLN A 50 6.86 -5.12 -1.89
C GLN A 50 7.72 -6.09 -1.08
N LYS A 51 7.45 -6.20 0.23
CA LYS A 51 8.16 -7.12 1.13
C LYS A 51 7.72 -8.58 0.97
N GLY A 52 6.78 -8.88 0.07
CA GLY A 52 6.21 -10.21 -0.13
C GLY A 52 5.41 -10.72 1.08
N ARG A 53 4.97 -9.82 1.97
CA ARG A 53 4.19 -10.18 3.18
C ARG A 53 2.72 -10.42 2.87
N ILE A 54 2.23 -9.83 1.79
CA ILE A 54 0.90 -10.06 1.23
C ILE A 54 0.99 -10.32 -0.27
N SER A 55 0.06 -11.10 -0.81
CA SER A 55 -0.05 -11.33 -2.25
C SER A 55 -0.59 -10.09 -2.98
N LEU A 56 -0.45 -10.09 -4.31
CA LEU A 56 -1.06 -9.08 -5.18
C LEU A 56 -2.59 -9.03 -5.01
N SER A 57 -3.23 -10.19 -4.91
CA SER A 57 -4.69 -10.27 -4.68
C SER A 57 -5.09 -9.71 -3.32
N ARG A 58 -4.31 -10.01 -2.26
CA ARG A 58 -4.60 -9.50 -0.92
C ARG A 58 -4.42 -7.98 -0.83
N ALA A 59 -3.44 -7.42 -1.52
CA ALA A 59 -3.28 -5.97 -1.63
C ALA A 59 -4.49 -5.32 -2.34
N ALA A 60 -4.99 -5.94 -3.41
CA ALA A 60 -6.16 -5.49 -4.15
C ALA A 60 -7.44 -5.50 -3.26
N GLU A 61 -7.66 -6.59 -2.52
CA GLU A 61 -8.76 -6.70 -1.54
C GLU A 61 -8.69 -5.61 -0.45
N LEU A 62 -7.51 -5.37 0.14
CA LEU A 62 -7.35 -4.39 1.22
C LEU A 62 -7.55 -2.95 0.76
N MET A 63 -7.28 -2.66 -0.52
CA MET A 63 -7.47 -1.32 -1.10
C MET A 63 -8.78 -1.16 -1.87
N ASP A 64 -9.65 -2.18 -1.86
CA ASP A 64 -10.90 -2.21 -2.62
C ASP A 64 -10.71 -1.81 -4.09
N THR A 65 -9.73 -2.45 -4.74
CA THR A 65 -9.32 -2.11 -6.10
C THR A 65 -8.93 -3.36 -6.89
N SER A 66 -8.56 -3.20 -8.16
CA SER A 66 -8.13 -4.31 -9.00
C SER A 66 -6.64 -4.62 -8.82
N THR A 67 -6.25 -5.86 -9.15
CA THR A 67 -4.83 -6.25 -9.18
C THR A 67 -4.02 -5.41 -10.19
N PHE A 68 -4.64 -4.94 -11.27
CA PHE A 68 -4.01 -4.03 -12.23
C PHE A 68 -3.68 -2.67 -11.61
N GLU A 69 -4.57 -2.12 -10.78
CA GLU A 69 -4.32 -0.86 -10.08
C GLU A 69 -3.16 -0.99 -9.08
N ILE A 70 -3.05 -2.12 -8.37
CA ILE A 70 -1.90 -2.37 -7.50
C ILE A 70 -0.58 -2.37 -8.29
N LEU A 71 -0.56 -3.01 -9.48
CA LEU A 71 0.63 -3.02 -10.34
C LEU A 71 0.97 -1.64 -10.89
N ARG A 72 -0.06 -0.83 -11.25
CA ARG A 72 0.13 0.56 -11.67
C ARG A 72 0.77 1.40 -10.56
N LEU A 73 0.21 1.32 -9.34
CA LEU A 73 0.72 2.04 -8.17
C LEU A 73 2.14 1.57 -7.79
N ALA A 74 2.41 0.27 -7.84
CA ALA A 74 3.74 -0.28 -7.60
C ALA A 74 4.77 0.29 -8.61
N LYS A 75 4.39 0.40 -9.89
CA LYS A 75 5.25 0.98 -10.94
C LYS A 75 5.53 2.46 -10.69
N GLU A 76 4.53 3.24 -10.30
CA GLU A 76 4.68 4.67 -9.97
C GLU A 76 5.66 4.89 -8.81
N LEU A 77 5.63 4.01 -7.80
CA LEU A 77 6.54 4.04 -6.65
C LEU A 77 7.89 3.34 -6.89
N LYS A 78 8.18 2.92 -8.13
CA LYS A 78 9.40 2.16 -8.50
C LYS A 78 9.60 0.88 -7.68
N ILE A 79 8.51 0.31 -7.18
CA ILE A 79 8.51 -0.99 -6.50
C ILE A 79 8.74 -2.07 -7.56
N HIS A 80 9.82 -2.85 -7.41
CA HIS A 80 10.07 -3.99 -8.28
C HIS A 80 9.01 -5.08 -8.01
N SER A 81 8.08 -5.23 -8.94
CA SER A 81 7.06 -6.27 -8.96
C SER A 81 7.46 -7.40 -9.90
N GLY A 82 7.33 -8.65 -9.45
CA GLY A 82 7.56 -9.84 -10.26
C GLY A 82 8.79 -10.66 -9.84
N ALA A 83 9.11 -11.69 -10.63
CA ALA A 83 10.24 -12.56 -10.36
C ALA A 83 11.57 -11.84 -10.59
N THR A 84 12.48 -11.93 -9.62
CA THR A 84 13.88 -11.52 -9.78
C THR A 84 14.55 -12.26 -10.95
N GLU A 85 15.64 -11.74 -11.47
CA GLU A 85 16.38 -12.39 -12.56
C GLU A 85 16.80 -13.82 -12.19
N GLU A 86 17.20 -14.03 -10.92
CA GLU A 86 17.54 -15.36 -10.40
C GLU A 86 16.33 -16.31 -10.42
N GLN A 87 15.17 -15.83 -9.93
CA GLN A 87 13.93 -16.60 -9.97
C GLN A 87 13.49 -16.90 -11.40
N GLN A 88 13.68 -15.96 -12.34
CA GLN A 88 13.41 -16.19 -13.77
C GLN A 88 14.35 -17.24 -14.36
N LYS A 89 15.66 -17.16 -14.07
CA LYS A 89 16.65 -18.17 -14.52
C LYS A 89 16.29 -19.56 -13.99
N LYS A 90 15.95 -19.66 -12.70
CA LYS A 90 15.51 -20.92 -12.07
C LYS A 90 14.24 -21.44 -12.72
N SER A 91 13.23 -20.59 -12.90
CA SER A 91 11.97 -20.95 -13.55
C SER A 91 12.19 -21.48 -14.97
N ARG A 92 13.02 -20.81 -15.78
CA ARG A 92 13.40 -21.28 -17.13
C ARG A 92 14.12 -22.63 -17.12
N LYS A 93 15.02 -22.86 -16.15
CA LYS A 93 15.72 -24.15 -16.00
C LYS A 93 14.72 -25.26 -15.65
N THR A 94 13.81 -25.02 -14.71
CA THR A 94 12.77 -25.97 -14.34
C THR A 94 11.83 -26.27 -15.51
N ALA A 95 11.39 -25.25 -16.25
CA ALA A 95 10.53 -25.41 -17.42
C ALA A 95 11.20 -26.27 -18.51
N LYS A 96 12.50 -26.09 -18.77
CA LYS A 96 13.26 -26.93 -19.71
C LYS A 96 13.31 -28.41 -19.30
N ASN A 97 13.29 -28.69 -18.00
CA ASN A 97 13.28 -30.07 -17.50
C ASN A 97 11.88 -30.71 -17.48
N LEU A 98 10.82 -29.91 -17.67
CA LEU A 98 9.43 -30.38 -17.73
C LEU A 98 8.97 -30.71 -19.16
N VAL A 99 9.62 -30.11 -20.17
CA VAL A 99 9.40 -30.45 -21.57
C VAL A 99 10.32 -31.64 -21.89
N LEU A 100 9.74 -32.85 -21.85
CA LEU A 100 10.30 -34.07 -22.45
C LEU A 100 10.35 -33.93 -23.97
#